data_AF-A0A5P2UUA4-F1
#
_entry.id   AF-A0A5P2UUA4-F1
#
_cell.length_a   1.000
_cell.length_b   1.000
_cell.length_c   1.000
_cell.angle_alpha   90.00
_cell.angle_beta   90.00
_cell.angle_gamma   90.00
#
_symmetry.space_group_name_H-M   'P 1'
#
loop_
_entity.id
_entity.type
_entity.pdbx_description
1 polymer ?
#
loop_
_entity_poly.entity_id
_entity_poly.type
_entity_poly.pdbx_seq_one_letter_code
_entity_poly.pdbx_strand_id
1 'polypeptide(L)'
;MTNTTDTDTTAAPAPTGETVLEARGVTMRFGGLTAVRSVDLQVNAGEIVGLIGPNGAGKTTFFNCLTGLYVPTEGTVSYKGTVLPPKPHLVTKAGIARTFQNIRLFSNMTVLENVLVGRHTRTKEGLWSALLRGPGFKRAEAASEARAMELLTFIGLENKAQHLAKNLPYGEQRKLEIARALASDPGLLLLDEPTAGMNPQETRAAEELIFAIRDMGIAVLVIEHDMRFIFNLCDRVACLVQGEKLIEGTASEVQGDERVIAAYLGEPFEGDPGADEVAEVEAAEASAGAAAAAGPTAEPKPTPNPTAEPAAGAAGTTPDTTPDTTPDPAPAEGSTAAESSTTSTEGEAK
;
A
#
# COMPACT_ATOMS: atom_id res chain seq x y z
N MET A 1 -5.62 50.37 29.75
CA MET A 1 -4.15 50.20 29.89
C MET A 1 -3.98 48.80 30.48
N THR A 2 -3.98 47.74 29.67
CA THR A 2 -2.94 47.26 28.71
C THR A 2 -2.04 46.21 29.38
N ASN A 3 -2.30 44.93 29.03
CA ASN A 3 -1.37 43.80 28.87
C ASN A 3 -0.46 43.42 30.07
N THR A 4 -0.03 42.18 30.27
CA THR A 4 0.51 41.23 29.27
C THR A 4 0.22 39.77 29.59
N THR A 5 -0.01 39.00 28.53
CA THR A 5 -0.06 37.54 28.51
C THR A 5 1.36 36.98 28.45
N ASP A 6 1.70 35.98 29.28
CA ASP A 6 2.84 35.09 29.05
C ASP A 6 2.30 33.69 28.75
N THR A 7 2.30 33.34 27.46
CA THR A 7 1.97 31.99 26.98
C THR A 7 3.27 31.21 26.89
N ASP A 8 3.61 30.48 27.94
CA ASP A 8 4.83 29.67 27.96
C ASP A 8 4.69 28.49 26.97
N THR A 9 5.33 28.65 25.81
CA THR A 9 5.29 27.65 24.73
C THR A 9 6.45 26.69 24.96
N THR A 10 6.22 25.63 25.73
CA THR A 10 7.19 24.54 25.93
C THR A 10 7.63 24.00 24.57
N ALA A 11 8.87 24.31 24.18
CA ALA A 11 9.42 23.85 22.91
C ALA A 11 9.61 22.33 22.95
N ALA A 12 9.01 21.63 21.99
CA ALA A 12 9.19 20.19 21.79
C ALA A 12 10.68 19.83 21.61
N PRO A 13 11.12 18.62 22.01
CA PRO A 13 12.50 18.19 21.85
C PRO A 13 12.92 18.25 20.38
N ALA A 14 14.12 18.79 20.12
CA ALA A 14 14.63 18.98 18.77
C ALA A 14 14.84 17.62 18.06
N PRO A 15 14.36 17.45 16.81
CA PRO A 15 14.45 16.18 16.09
C PRO A 15 15.91 15.82 15.78
N THR A 16 16.26 14.56 15.99
CA THR A 16 17.62 14.02 15.85
C THR A 16 17.95 13.47 14.45
N GLY A 17 17.09 13.70 13.45
CA GLY A 17 17.24 13.22 12.07
C GLY A 17 16.80 14.23 11.01
N GLU A 18 17.17 13.98 9.75
CA GLU A 18 16.73 14.79 8.60
C GLU A 18 15.22 14.64 8.37
N THR A 19 14.49 15.74 8.28
CA THR A 19 13.04 15.74 7.99
C THR A 19 12.79 15.24 6.58
N VAL A 20 12.21 14.04 6.45
CA VAL A 20 11.92 13.42 5.16
C VAL A 20 10.52 13.75 4.65
N LEU A 21 9.55 13.99 5.53
CA LEU A 21 8.20 14.41 5.18
C LEU A 21 7.85 15.69 5.94
N GLU A 22 7.23 16.63 5.25
CA GLU A 22 6.69 17.84 5.85
C GLU A 22 5.35 18.19 5.21
N ALA A 23 4.29 18.08 6.02
CA ALA A 23 2.96 18.61 5.77
C ALA A 23 2.83 19.95 6.49
N ARG A 24 2.43 21.00 5.76
CA ARG A 24 2.20 22.36 6.30
C ARG A 24 0.79 22.84 6.00
N GLY A 25 0.03 23.17 7.03
CA GLY A 25 -1.33 23.72 6.93
C GLY A 25 -2.30 22.90 6.08
N VAL A 26 -2.11 21.57 6.02
CA VAL A 26 -2.87 20.70 5.11
C VAL A 26 -4.35 20.76 5.46
N THR A 27 -5.15 21.18 4.49
CA THR A 27 -6.60 21.25 4.60
C THR A 27 -7.21 20.46 3.46
N MET A 28 -8.23 19.66 3.76
CA MET A 28 -8.98 18.87 2.79
C MET A 28 -10.48 19.05 3.03
N ARG A 29 -11.19 19.48 1.99
CA ARG A 29 -12.63 19.72 2.01
C ARG A 29 -13.33 18.83 0.97
N PHE A 30 -14.48 18.28 1.35
CA PHE A 30 -15.39 17.54 0.46
C PHE A 30 -16.75 18.24 0.54
N GLY A 31 -17.23 18.77 -0.59
CA GLY A 31 -18.48 19.53 -0.61
C GLY A 31 -18.46 20.69 0.39
N GLY A 32 -19.34 20.63 1.39
CA GLY A 32 -19.37 21.59 2.52
C GLY A 32 -18.47 21.21 3.70
N LEU A 33 -18.12 19.93 3.86
CA LEU A 33 -17.38 19.43 5.02
C LEU A 33 -15.87 19.66 4.88
N THR A 34 -15.23 20.06 5.98
CA THR A 34 -13.78 20.15 6.11
C THR A 34 -13.26 18.96 6.92
N ALA A 35 -12.87 17.88 6.23
CA ALA A 35 -12.44 16.63 6.84
C ALA A 35 -11.02 16.70 7.46
N VAL A 36 -10.19 17.62 6.98
CA VAL A 36 -8.89 17.98 7.60
C VAL A 36 -8.75 19.49 7.54
N ARG A 37 -8.32 20.14 8.63
CA ARG A 37 -8.21 21.60 8.76
C ARG A 37 -6.83 21.97 9.31
N SER A 38 -6.03 22.62 8.47
CA SER A 38 -4.71 23.18 8.81
C SER A 38 -3.77 22.23 9.59
N VAL A 39 -3.71 20.95 9.22
CA VAL A 39 -2.82 19.99 9.90
C VAL A 39 -1.38 20.14 9.43
N ASP A 40 -0.50 20.45 10.37
CA ASP A 40 0.95 20.35 10.22
C ASP A 40 1.45 18.99 10.74
N LEU A 41 2.37 18.33 10.03
CA LEU A 41 3.08 17.15 10.52
C LEU A 41 4.47 17.07 9.89
N GLN A 42 5.49 16.74 10.69
CA GLN A 42 6.83 16.40 10.21
C GLN A 42 7.17 14.96 10.57
N VAL A 43 7.91 14.26 9.70
CA VAL A 43 8.47 12.92 9.98
C VAL A 43 9.92 12.91 9.54
N ASN A 44 10.81 12.43 10.41
CA ASN A 44 12.25 12.40 10.19
C ASN A 44 12.73 11.00 9.77
N ALA A 45 13.91 10.92 9.13
CA ALA A 45 14.51 9.66 8.74
C ALA A 45 14.76 8.76 9.96
N GLY A 46 14.34 7.49 9.89
CA GLY A 46 14.48 6.54 11.01
C GLY A 46 13.59 6.83 12.23
N GLU A 47 12.58 7.71 12.11
CA GLU A 47 11.55 7.94 13.13
C GLU A 47 10.31 7.09 12.86
N ILE A 48 9.66 6.58 13.91
CA ILE A 48 8.28 6.09 13.85
C ILE A 48 7.34 7.13 14.47
N VAL A 49 6.45 7.68 13.64
CA VAL A 49 5.39 8.59 14.07
C VAL A 49 4.05 7.86 14.07
N GLY A 50 3.33 7.93 15.19
CA GLY A 50 1.95 7.45 15.30
C GLY A 50 0.94 8.55 15.01
N LEU A 51 -0.11 8.24 14.26
CA LEU A 51 -1.24 9.13 13.98
C LEU A 51 -2.53 8.53 14.58
N ILE A 52 -2.95 9.07 15.71
CA ILE A 52 -4.16 8.65 16.44
C ILE A 52 -5.28 9.69 16.35
N GLY A 53 -6.43 9.34 16.90
CA GLY A 53 -7.67 10.11 16.87
C GLY A 53 -8.90 9.20 16.84
N PRO A 54 -10.09 9.65 17.29
CA PRO A 54 -11.33 8.88 17.18
C PRO A 54 -11.73 8.61 15.71
N ASN A 55 -12.80 7.86 15.51
CA ASN A 55 -13.40 7.68 14.18
C ASN A 55 -13.91 9.04 13.66
N GLY A 56 -13.85 9.26 12.35
CA GLY A 56 -14.18 10.57 11.75
C GLY A 56 -13.13 11.68 11.97
N ALA A 57 -12.07 11.46 12.73
CA ALA A 57 -11.07 12.51 13.04
C ALA A 57 -10.17 12.97 11.86
N GLY A 58 -10.43 12.52 10.63
CA GLY A 58 -9.66 12.94 9.44
C GLY A 58 -8.35 12.19 9.17
N LYS A 59 -7.99 11.17 9.99
CA LYS A 59 -6.73 10.41 9.86
C LYS A 59 -6.49 9.85 8.45
N THR A 60 -7.48 9.11 7.92
CA THR A 60 -7.42 8.46 6.61
C THR A 60 -7.38 9.49 5.48
N THR A 61 -8.18 10.55 5.56
CA THR A 61 -8.16 11.68 4.62
C THR A 61 -6.78 12.35 4.58
N PHE A 62 -6.18 12.59 5.75
CA PHE A 62 -4.82 13.15 5.84
C PHE A 62 -3.78 12.21 5.21
N PHE A 63 -3.83 10.89 5.48
CA PHE A 63 -2.99 9.89 4.80
C PHE A 63 -3.20 9.84 3.27
N ASN A 64 -4.43 10.04 2.80
CA ASN A 64 -4.73 10.15 1.37
C ASN A 64 -4.08 11.41 0.75
N CYS A 65 -3.98 12.52 1.49
CA CYS A 65 -3.20 13.68 1.08
C CYS A 65 -1.69 13.39 1.04
N LEU A 66 -1.14 12.72 2.06
CA LEU A 66 0.30 12.35 2.13
C LEU A 66 0.74 11.39 1.02
N THR A 67 -0.20 10.63 0.44
CA THR A 67 0.05 9.71 -0.68
C THR A 67 -0.28 10.29 -2.05
N GLY A 68 -0.77 11.53 -2.13
CA GLY A 68 -1.23 12.15 -3.37
C GLY A 68 -2.44 11.44 -4.00
N LEU A 69 -3.20 10.66 -3.20
CA LEU A 69 -4.53 10.18 -3.58
C LEU A 69 -5.54 11.33 -3.55
N TYR A 70 -5.39 12.23 -2.57
CA TYR A 70 -6.01 13.55 -2.57
C TYR A 70 -4.96 14.63 -2.75
N VAL A 71 -5.37 15.70 -3.43
CA VAL A 71 -4.63 16.96 -3.44
C VAL A 71 -5.26 17.84 -2.36
N PRO A 72 -4.51 18.31 -1.34
CA PRO A 72 -5.04 19.24 -0.36
C PRO A 72 -5.70 20.45 -1.06
N THR A 73 -6.83 20.89 -0.53
CA THR A 73 -7.48 22.12 -1.00
C THR A 73 -6.68 23.35 -0.61
N GLU A 74 -6.01 23.30 0.55
CA GLU A 74 -5.08 24.33 1.04
C GLU A 74 -3.89 23.64 1.74
N GLY A 75 -2.78 24.38 1.90
CA GLY A 75 -1.54 23.85 2.47
C GLY A 75 -0.67 23.11 1.45
N THR A 76 0.40 22.47 1.93
CA THR A 76 1.36 21.73 1.10
C THR A 76 1.85 20.46 1.79
N VAL A 77 2.16 19.43 1.01
CA VAL A 77 2.92 18.27 1.47
C VAL A 77 4.19 18.17 0.64
N SER A 78 5.33 18.00 1.29
CA SER A 78 6.63 17.84 0.67
C SER A 78 7.38 16.64 1.20
N TYR A 79 8.22 16.06 0.35
CA TYR A 79 9.12 14.95 0.68
C TYR A 79 10.54 15.35 0.30
N LYS A 80 11.46 15.31 1.26
CA LYS A 80 12.85 15.77 1.14
C LYS A 80 12.95 17.14 0.46
N GLY A 81 12.17 18.10 0.97
CA GLY A 81 12.08 19.48 0.47
C GLY A 81 11.37 19.67 -0.88
N THR A 82 10.88 18.61 -1.54
CA THR A 82 10.18 18.68 -2.83
C THR A 82 8.68 18.47 -2.63
N VAL A 83 7.84 19.40 -3.10
CA VAL A 83 6.38 19.28 -3.03
C VAL A 83 5.90 18.01 -3.75
N LEU A 84 5.01 17.25 -3.12
CA LEU A 84 4.53 15.99 -3.67
C LEU A 84 3.66 16.20 -4.92
N PRO A 85 3.85 15.36 -5.96
CA PRO A 85 3.03 15.42 -7.17
C PRO A 85 1.61 14.89 -6.90
N PRO A 86 0.58 15.41 -7.60
CA PRO A 86 -0.83 15.05 -7.39
C PRO A 86 -1.22 13.70 -8.03
N LYS A 87 -0.36 12.67 -7.92
CA LYS A 87 -0.58 11.32 -8.45
C LYS A 87 0.17 10.27 -7.61
N PRO A 88 -0.49 9.20 -7.10
CA PRO A 88 0.13 8.24 -6.20
C PRO A 88 1.38 7.53 -6.76
N HIS A 89 1.35 7.13 -8.03
CA HIS A 89 2.51 6.46 -8.66
C HIS A 89 3.76 7.34 -8.75
N LEU A 90 3.60 8.68 -8.79
CA LEU A 90 4.72 9.61 -8.74
C LEU A 90 5.22 9.82 -7.31
N VAL A 91 4.33 9.76 -6.31
CA VAL A 91 4.67 9.78 -4.88
C VAL A 91 5.45 8.52 -4.48
N THR A 92 5.05 7.33 -4.95
CA THR A 92 5.84 6.09 -4.78
C THR A 92 7.21 6.17 -5.45
N LYS A 93 7.28 6.74 -6.66
CA LYS A 93 8.56 6.96 -7.35
C LYS A 93 9.49 7.93 -6.60
N ALA A 94 8.93 8.95 -5.94
CA ALA A 94 9.67 9.88 -5.10
C ALA A 94 10.28 9.21 -3.85
N GLY A 95 9.60 8.19 -3.30
CA GLY A 95 10.11 7.36 -2.22
C GLY A 95 9.16 7.13 -1.04
N ILE A 96 7.85 7.36 -1.23
CA ILE A 96 6.83 7.09 -0.21
C ILE A 96 6.01 5.86 -0.60
N ALA A 97 6.07 4.78 0.17
CA ALA A 97 5.21 3.61 0.00
C ALA A 97 4.08 3.62 1.04
N ARG A 98 2.93 3.00 0.72
CA ARG A 98 1.79 2.84 1.63
C ARG A 98 1.24 1.42 1.57
N THR A 99 0.91 0.83 2.71
CA THR A 99 0.04 -0.35 2.82
C THR A 99 -1.41 0.08 2.97
N PHE A 100 -2.36 -0.80 2.65
CA PHE A 100 -3.78 -0.49 2.76
C PHE A 100 -4.41 -1.25 3.93
N GLN A 101 -5.37 -0.61 4.61
CA GLN A 101 -6.15 -1.22 5.70
C GLN A 101 -6.64 -2.64 5.33
N ASN A 102 -7.27 -2.78 4.16
CA ASN A 102 -7.56 -4.08 3.56
C ASN A 102 -6.36 -4.61 2.77
N ILE A 103 -5.89 -5.82 3.11
CA ILE A 103 -4.80 -6.51 2.41
C ILE A 103 -5.10 -6.63 0.91
N ARG A 104 -4.22 -6.08 0.08
CA ARG A 104 -4.39 -6.02 -1.39
C ARG A 104 -3.34 -6.81 -2.14
N LEU A 105 -3.13 -8.07 -1.76
CA LEU A 105 -2.22 -8.98 -2.46
C LEU A 105 -2.81 -9.47 -3.79
N PHE A 106 -1.94 -9.81 -4.73
CA PHE A 106 -2.33 -10.54 -5.93
C PHE A 106 -2.51 -12.01 -5.57
N SER A 107 -3.73 -12.36 -5.16
CA SER A 107 -4.12 -13.67 -4.59
C SER A 107 -3.75 -14.90 -5.43
N ASN A 108 -3.67 -14.75 -6.75
CA ASN A 108 -3.32 -15.82 -7.69
C ASN A 108 -1.87 -15.78 -8.17
N MET A 109 -1.05 -14.86 -7.64
CA MET A 109 0.40 -14.84 -7.81
C MET A 109 1.10 -15.50 -6.61
N THR A 110 2.35 -15.90 -6.81
CA THR A 110 3.20 -16.40 -5.73
C THR A 110 3.61 -15.29 -4.75
N VAL A 111 4.15 -15.70 -3.60
CA VAL A 111 4.76 -14.80 -2.62
C VAL A 111 5.89 -13.97 -3.27
N LEU A 112 6.77 -14.60 -4.06
CA LEU A 112 7.86 -13.93 -4.76
C LEU A 112 7.36 -12.96 -5.84
N GLU A 113 6.38 -13.37 -6.65
CA GLU A 113 5.76 -12.52 -7.67
C GLU A 113 5.12 -11.26 -7.04
N ASN A 114 4.47 -11.39 -5.89
CA ASN A 114 3.89 -10.25 -5.18
C ASN A 114 4.94 -9.20 -4.79
N VAL A 115 6.12 -9.60 -4.33
CA VAL A 115 7.22 -8.68 -3.99
C VAL A 115 7.85 -8.09 -5.26
N LEU A 116 8.02 -8.91 -6.31
CA LEU A 116 8.54 -8.46 -7.62
C LEU A 116 7.71 -7.35 -8.25
N VAL A 117 6.38 -7.34 -8.09
CA VAL A 117 5.53 -6.23 -8.58
C VAL A 117 5.95 -4.89 -7.98
N GLY A 118 6.40 -4.83 -6.72
CA GLY A 118 6.88 -3.60 -6.09
C GLY A 118 8.15 -3.04 -6.74
N ARG A 119 9.02 -3.92 -7.28
CA ARG A 119 10.25 -3.54 -8.01
C ARG A 119 9.97 -2.79 -9.31
N HIS A 120 8.77 -2.92 -9.90
CA HIS A 120 8.45 -2.35 -11.22
C HIS A 120 8.64 -0.82 -11.29
N THR A 121 8.44 -0.12 -10.17
CA THR A 121 8.68 1.33 -10.07
C THR A 121 10.16 1.75 -10.16
N ARG A 122 11.09 0.80 -9.93
CA ARG A 122 12.55 1.00 -9.95
C ARG A 122 13.22 0.42 -11.20
N THR A 123 12.59 -0.55 -11.88
CA THR A 123 13.10 -1.10 -13.16
C THR A 123 12.97 -0.08 -14.30
N LYS A 124 14.09 0.51 -14.74
CA LYS A 124 14.15 1.43 -15.89
C LYS A 124 14.13 0.68 -17.23
N GLU A 125 13.01 0.02 -17.52
CA GLU A 125 12.84 -0.73 -18.77
C GLU A 125 11.78 -0.07 -19.64
N GLY A 126 12.24 0.70 -20.64
CA GLY A 126 11.35 1.16 -21.69
C GLY A 126 10.79 -0.03 -22.48
N LEU A 127 9.62 0.15 -23.09
CA LEU A 127 8.87 -0.88 -23.82
C LEU A 127 9.74 -1.72 -24.78
N TRP A 128 10.71 -1.08 -25.44
CA TRP A 128 11.70 -1.69 -26.33
C TRP A 128 12.67 -2.68 -25.65
N SER A 129 13.06 -2.45 -24.39
CA SER A 129 13.93 -3.36 -23.63
C SER A 129 13.21 -4.66 -23.29
N ALA A 130 11.95 -4.55 -22.87
CA ALA A 130 11.08 -5.70 -22.56
C ALA A 130 10.76 -6.54 -23.81
N LEU A 131 10.57 -5.89 -24.97
CA LEU A 131 10.38 -6.57 -26.26
C LEU A 131 11.64 -7.32 -26.74
N LEU A 132 12.83 -6.74 -26.55
CA LEU A 132 14.09 -7.31 -27.06
C LEU A 132 14.73 -8.34 -26.11
N ARG A 133 14.29 -8.46 -24.85
CA ARG A 133 14.75 -9.44 -23.83
C ARG A 133 16.29 -9.61 -23.78
N GLY A 134 17.00 -8.48 -23.92
CA GLY A 134 18.45 -8.46 -24.06
C GLY A 134 19.22 -8.83 -22.78
N PRO A 135 20.57 -8.85 -22.83
CA PRO A 135 21.40 -9.16 -21.66
C PRO A 135 21.21 -8.18 -20.49
N GLY A 136 20.81 -6.93 -20.78
CA GLY A 136 20.45 -5.94 -19.76
C GLY A 136 19.19 -6.32 -18.99
N PHE A 137 18.14 -6.76 -19.71
CA PHE A 137 16.87 -7.22 -19.14
C PHE A 137 17.10 -8.37 -18.16
N LYS A 138 17.81 -9.42 -18.59
CA LYS A 138 18.11 -10.58 -17.73
C LYS A 138 18.89 -10.24 -16.47
N ARG A 139 19.74 -9.20 -16.50
CA ARG A 139 20.46 -8.70 -15.31
C ARG A 139 19.54 -7.91 -14.38
N ALA A 140 18.65 -7.09 -14.92
CA ALA A 140 17.67 -6.33 -14.13
C ALA A 140 16.63 -7.25 -13.48
N GLU A 141 16.20 -8.30 -14.20
CA GLU A 141 15.34 -9.39 -13.72
C GLU A 141 16.02 -10.13 -12.56
N ALA A 142 17.23 -10.67 -12.76
CA ALA A 142 17.98 -11.37 -11.71
C ALA A 142 18.29 -10.50 -10.48
N ALA A 143 18.61 -9.21 -10.67
CA ALA A 143 18.81 -8.27 -9.56
C ALA A 143 17.50 -7.95 -8.81
N SER A 144 16.37 -7.96 -9.51
CA SER A 144 15.04 -7.75 -8.90
C SER A 144 14.59 -8.98 -8.12
N GLU A 145 14.86 -10.19 -8.64
CA GLU A 145 14.60 -11.46 -7.96
C GLU A 145 15.48 -11.62 -6.70
N ALA A 146 16.78 -11.34 -6.80
CA ALA A 146 17.68 -11.35 -5.64
C ALA A 146 17.19 -10.37 -4.55
N ARG A 147 16.85 -9.13 -4.92
CA ARG A 147 16.33 -8.13 -3.97
C ARG A 147 14.96 -8.51 -3.39
N ALA A 148 14.10 -9.15 -4.18
CA ALA A 148 12.83 -9.66 -3.68
C ALA A 148 13.04 -10.80 -2.67
N MET A 149 14.00 -11.70 -2.93
CA MET A 149 14.34 -12.78 -2.00
C MET A 149 14.96 -12.26 -0.69
N GLU A 150 15.85 -11.26 -0.74
CA GLU A 150 16.35 -10.56 0.45
C GLU A 150 15.19 -10.03 1.33
N LEU A 151 14.19 -9.40 0.71
CA LEU A 151 13.01 -8.88 1.41
C LEU A 151 12.13 -10.00 1.96
N LEU A 152 12.01 -11.14 1.26
CA LEU A 152 11.31 -12.32 1.80
C LEU A 152 12.03 -12.91 3.01
N THR A 153 13.35 -13.03 2.98
CA THR A 153 14.16 -13.47 4.13
C THR A 153 14.02 -12.50 5.30
N PHE A 154 14.03 -11.18 5.03
CA PHE A 154 13.84 -10.14 6.05
C PHE A 154 12.48 -10.25 6.78
N ILE A 155 11.41 -10.64 6.08
CA ILE A 155 10.09 -10.87 6.72
C ILE A 155 9.84 -12.33 7.18
N GLY A 156 10.78 -13.24 6.93
CA GLY A 156 10.68 -14.67 7.27
C GLY A 156 9.75 -15.51 6.38
N LEU A 157 9.58 -15.15 5.10
CA LEU A 157 8.74 -15.86 4.12
C LEU A 157 9.52 -16.48 2.95
N GLU A 158 10.85 -16.54 3.01
CA GLU A 158 11.71 -17.09 1.94
C GLU A 158 11.37 -18.54 1.59
N ASN A 159 11.10 -19.37 2.60
CA ASN A 159 10.70 -20.78 2.42
C ASN A 159 9.30 -20.93 1.77
N LYS A 160 8.54 -19.84 1.65
CA LYS A 160 7.20 -19.80 1.06
C LYS A 160 7.18 -19.02 -0.27
N ALA A 161 8.33 -18.63 -0.81
CA ALA A 161 8.46 -17.83 -2.03
C ALA A 161 7.59 -18.31 -3.22
N GLN A 162 7.44 -19.63 -3.39
CA GLN A 162 6.67 -20.23 -4.49
C GLN A 162 5.21 -20.60 -4.11
N HIS A 163 4.77 -20.34 -2.88
CA HIS A 163 3.38 -20.54 -2.48
C HIS A 163 2.50 -19.42 -3.07
N LEU A 164 1.23 -19.73 -3.36
CA LEU A 164 0.25 -18.69 -3.73
C LEU A 164 -0.07 -17.80 -2.53
N ALA A 165 -0.10 -16.49 -2.73
CA ALA A 165 -0.30 -15.51 -1.66
C ALA A 165 -1.60 -15.72 -0.87
N LYS A 166 -2.68 -16.16 -1.53
CA LYS A 166 -3.98 -16.46 -0.88
C LYS A 166 -3.96 -17.64 0.10
N ASN A 167 -2.92 -18.49 0.05
CA ASN A 167 -2.79 -19.65 0.93
C ASN A 167 -1.99 -19.33 2.21
N LEU A 168 -1.48 -18.09 2.35
CA LEU A 168 -0.81 -17.65 3.57
C LEU A 168 -1.83 -17.34 4.68
N PRO A 169 -1.51 -17.61 5.97
CA PRO A 169 -2.21 -17.05 7.12
C PRO A 169 -2.25 -15.51 7.09
N TYR A 170 -3.22 -14.91 7.78
CA TYR A 170 -3.47 -13.47 7.74
C TYR A 170 -2.25 -12.62 8.14
N GLY A 171 -1.57 -12.95 9.25
CA GLY A 171 -0.34 -12.26 9.65
C GLY A 171 0.78 -12.32 8.60
N GLU A 172 0.94 -13.45 7.91
CA GLU A 172 1.92 -13.61 6.83
C GLU A 172 1.53 -12.82 5.57
N GLN A 173 0.23 -12.74 5.24
CA GLN A 173 -0.26 -11.88 4.16
C GLN A 173 0.07 -10.41 4.43
N ARG A 174 -0.08 -9.93 5.68
CA ARG A 174 0.29 -8.55 6.03
C ARG A 174 1.80 -8.31 5.92
N LYS A 175 2.63 -9.24 6.40
CA LYS A 175 4.10 -9.18 6.22
C LYS A 175 4.48 -9.12 4.74
N LEU A 176 3.84 -9.92 3.88
CA LEU A 176 4.05 -9.89 2.43
C LEU A 176 3.65 -8.57 1.79
N GLU A 177 2.56 -7.94 2.24
CA GLU A 177 2.15 -6.60 1.79
C GLU A 177 3.21 -5.54 2.13
N ILE A 178 3.79 -5.62 3.33
CA ILE A 178 4.92 -4.78 3.75
C ILE A 178 6.17 -5.02 2.88
N ALA A 179 6.56 -6.28 2.63
CA ALA A 179 7.71 -6.58 1.75
C ALA A 179 7.51 -6.07 0.32
N ARG A 180 6.29 -6.15 -0.23
CA ARG A 180 5.95 -5.55 -1.52
C ARG A 180 6.08 -4.02 -1.51
N ALA A 181 5.68 -3.35 -0.43
CA ALA A 181 5.86 -1.91 -0.28
C ALA A 181 7.37 -1.55 -0.21
N LEU A 182 8.15 -2.28 0.60
CA LEU A 182 9.60 -2.14 0.73
C LEU A 182 10.36 -2.40 -0.58
N ALA A 183 9.84 -3.26 -1.46
CA ALA A 183 10.44 -3.52 -2.77
C ALA A 183 10.49 -2.28 -3.69
N SER A 184 9.67 -1.25 -3.42
CA SER A 184 9.79 0.05 -4.12
C SER A 184 11.00 0.88 -3.66
N ASP A 185 11.82 0.38 -2.73
CA ASP A 185 12.91 1.11 -2.04
C ASP A 185 12.43 2.48 -1.51
N PRO A 186 11.47 2.52 -0.57
CA PRO A 186 10.98 3.76 0.03
C PRO A 186 11.95 4.31 1.10
N GLY A 187 11.93 5.63 1.29
CA GLY A 187 12.51 6.28 2.48
C GLY A 187 11.48 6.65 3.54
N LEU A 188 10.18 6.52 3.21
CA LEU A 188 9.06 6.64 4.13
C LEU A 188 8.02 5.55 3.82
N LEU A 189 7.57 4.83 4.84
CA LEU A 189 6.52 3.82 4.78
C LEU A 189 5.30 4.27 5.59
N LEU A 190 4.14 4.35 4.94
CA LEU A 190 2.85 4.60 5.59
C LEU A 190 2.16 3.26 5.87
N LEU A 191 1.85 3.02 7.13
CA LEU A 191 1.15 1.82 7.60
C LEU A 191 -0.26 2.21 8.07
N ASP A 192 -1.26 1.56 7.51
CA ASP A 192 -2.67 1.86 7.71
C ASP A 192 -3.33 0.64 8.38
N GLU A 193 -3.54 0.73 9.70
CA GLU A 193 -3.97 -0.36 10.58
C GLU A 193 -3.22 -1.70 10.38
N PRO A 194 -1.87 -1.71 10.48
CA PRO A 194 -1.05 -2.91 10.25
C PRO A 194 -1.41 -4.11 11.13
N THR A 195 -2.04 -3.93 12.29
CA THR A 195 -2.33 -4.99 13.26
C THR A 195 -3.81 -5.36 13.40
N ALA A 196 -4.71 -4.67 12.69
CA ALA A 196 -6.13 -4.99 12.68
C ALA A 196 -6.37 -6.48 12.36
N GLY A 197 -7.11 -7.18 13.23
CA GLY A 197 -7.44 -8.61 13.08
C GLY A 197 -6.33 -9.60 13.47
N MET A 198 -5.18 -9.14 13.98
CA MET A 198 -4.09 -10.01 14.45
C MET A 198 -4.30 -10.52 15.87
N ASN A 199 -3.70 -11.67 16.18
CA ASN A 199 -3.55 -12.12 17.57
C ASN A 199 -2.30 -11.50 18.25
N PRO A 200 -2.18 -11.51 19.60
CA PRO A 200 -1.08 -10.82 20.30
C PRO A 200 0.34 -11.29 19.96
N GLN A 201 0.53 -12.50 19.42
CA GLN A 201 1.84 -12.95 18.93
C GLN A 201 2.14 -12.37 17.54
N GLU A 202 1.14 -12.29 16.66
CA GLU A 202 1.24 -11.64 15.35
C GLU A 202 1.47 -10.13 15.50
N THR A 203 0.78 -9.46 16.44
CA THR A 203 0.98 -8.04 16.77
C THR A 203 2.44 -7.76 17.13
N ARG A 204 3.04 -8.54 18.06
CA ARG A 204 4.46 -8.38 18.44
C ARG A 204 5.42 -8.64 17.28
N ALA A 205 5.14 -9.66 16.47
CA ALA A 205 5.95 -9.95 15.28
C ALA A 205 5.80 -8.88 14.18
N ALA A 206 4.74 -8.04 14.23
CA ALA A 206 4.60 -6.85 13.41
C ALA A 206 5.35 -5.66 14.04
N GLU A 207 5.26 -5.43 15.35
CA GLU A 207 6.08 -4.43 16.08
C GLU A 207 7.57 -4.63 15.77
N GLU A 208 8.11 -5.84 15.99
CA GLU A 208 9.51 -6.21 15.71
C GLU A 208 9.93 -5.94 14.26
N LEU A 209 9.05 -6.25 13.29
CA LEU A 209 9.30 -5.98 11.88
C LEU A 209 9.36 -4.47 11.59
N ILE A 210 8.51 -3.67 12.23
CA ILE A 210 8.48 -2.22 12.01
C ILE A 210 9.70 -1.56 12.69
N PHE A 211 10.13 -2.02 13.86
CA PHE A 211 11.42 -1.62 14.44
C PHE A 211 12.58 -1.94 13.48
N ALA A 212 12.65 -3.15 12.93
CA ALA A 212 13.69 -3.54 11.97
C ALA A 212 13.68 -2.70 10.68
N ILE A 213 12.50 -2.26 10.20
CA ILE A 213 12.37 -1.34 9.06
C ILE A 213 12.92 0.05 9.41
N ARG A 214 12.59 0.56 10.60
CA ARG A 214 13.11 1.83 11.12
C ARG A 214 14.63 1.80 11.28
N ASP A 215 15.20 0.69 11.76
CA ASP A 215 16.64 0.50 11.92
C ASP A 215 17.40 0.46 10.58
N MET A 216 16.71 0.22 9.45
CA MET A 216 17.27 0.40 8.10
C MET A 216 17.35 1.89 7.68
N GLY A 217 16.95 2.83 8.54
CA GLY A 217 16.87 4.27 8.27
C GLY A 217 15.60 4.71 7.54
N ILE A 218 14.61 3.83 7.39
CA ILE A 218 13.32 4.12 6.74
C ILE A 218 12.41 4.79 7.78
N ALA A 219 11.86 5.96 7.45
CA ALA A 219 10.85 6.58 8.30
C ALA A 219 9.53 5.79 8.24
N VAL A 220 8.79 5.72 9.35
CA VAL A 220 7.48 5.06 9.39
C VAL A 220 6.45 6.03 9.94
N LEU A 221 5.30 6.10 9.26
CA LEU A 221 4.11 6.80 9.76
C LEU A 221 2.98 5.79 9.85
N VAL A 222 2.41 5.59 11.04
CA VAL A 222 1.40 4.54 11.30
C VAL A 222 0.08 5.12 11.82
N ILE A 223 -1.04 4.73 11.21
CA ILE A 223 -2.38 4.84 11.80
C ILE A 223 -2.69 3.51 12.49
N GLU A 224 -3.10 3.58 13.76
CA GLU A 224 -3.69 2.47 14.50
C GLU A 224 -4.74 2.94 15.49
N HIS A 225 -5.56 2.01 15.95
CA HIS A 225 -6.53 2.23 17.02
C HIS A 225 -6.18 1.51 18.34
N ASP A 226 -5.29 0.50 18.35
CA ASP A 226 -4.74 -0.01 19.62
C ASP A 226 -3.69 0.96 20.18
N MET A 227 -4.11 1.72 21.20
CA MET A 227 -3.26 2.66 21.94
C MET A 227 -1.97 2.03 22.48
N ARG A 228 -2.01 0.76 22.91
CA ARG A 228 -0.83 0.11 23.50
C ARG A 228 0.21 -0.18 22.43
N PHE A 229 -0.22 -0.60 21.24
CA PHE A 229 0.67 -0.77 20.09
C PHE A 229 1.31 0.57 19.71
N ILE A 230 0.50 1.64 19.55
CA ILE A 230 1.02 2.98 19.24
C ILE A 230 2.06 3.44 20.27
N PHE A 231 1.73 3.39 21.56
CA PHE A 231 2.59 3.91 22.62
C PHE A 231 3.84 3.04 22.89
N ASN A 232 3.83 1.76 22.53
CA ASN A 232 5.02 0.90 22.58
C ASN A 232 5.94 1.08 21.35
N LEU A 233 5.37 1.40 20.18
CA LEU A 233 6.08 1.40 18.89
C LEU A 233 6.64 2.77 18.49
N CYS A 234 5.89 3.85 18.75
CA CYS A 234 6.14 5.17 18.16
C CYS A 234 7.07 6.02 19.02
N ASP A 235 8.02 6.70 18.39
CA ASP A 235 8.90 7.67 19.04
C ASP A 235 8.13 8.95 19.39
N ARG A 236 7.17 9.30 18.54
CA ARG A 236 6.30 10.48 18.65
C ARG A 236 4.90 10.14 18.15
N VAL A 237 3.89 10.76 18.75
CA VAL A 237 2.48 10.54 18.43
C VAL A 237 1.81 11.89 18.17
N ALA A 238 1.02 11.98 17.11
CA ALA A 238 0.12 13.08 16.83
C ALA A 238 -1.32 12.60 17.00
N CYS A 239 -2.12 13.34 17.77
CA CYS A 239 -3.55 13.09 17.93
C CYS A 239 -4.36 14.07 17.08
N LEU A 240 -5.22 13.55 16.22
CA LEU A 240 -6.20 14.31 15.46
C LEU A 240 -7.59 14.18 16.09
N VAL A 241 -8.35 15.26 16.10
CA VAL A 241 -9.76 15.31 16.50
C VAL A 241 -10.48 16.24 15.52
N GLN A 242 -11.61 15.80 14.96
CA GLN A 242 -12.43 16.58 14.02
C GLN A 242 -11.64 17.22 12.86
N GLY A 243 -10.61 16.53 12.36
CA GLY A 243 -9.76 17.00 11.26
C GLY A 243 -8.65 17.98 11.66
N GLU A 244 -8.55 18.37 12.93
CA GLU A 244 -7.49 19.23 13.48
C GLU A 244 -6.49 18.44 14.31
N LYS A 245 -5.25 18.93 14.43
CA LYS A 245 -4.22 18.33 15.29
C LYS A 245 -4.34 18.88 16.72
N LEU A 246 -4.77 18.04 17.64
CA LEU A 246 -5.02 18.38 19.05
C LEU A 246 -3.72 18.51 19.87
N ILE A 247 -2.80 17.56 19.68
CA ILE A 247 -1.49 17.51 20.33
C ILE A 247 -0.52 16.65 19.51
N GLU A 248 0.78 16.92 19.64
CA GLU A 248 1.87 16.13 19.10
C GLU A 248 3.01 16.09 20.14
N GLY A 249 3.50 14.90 20.48
CA GLY A 249 4.49 14.72 21.55
C GLY A 249 4.90 13.25 21.71
N THR A 250 5.69 12.95 22.74
CA THR A 250 6.01 11.56 23.10
C THR A 250 4.77 10.77 23.49
N ALA A 251 4.86 9.44 23.45
CA ALA A 251 3.77 8.55 23.87
C ALA A 251 3.22 8.91 25.27
N SER A 252 4.09 9.23 26.24
CA SER A 252 3.68 9.58 27.61
C SER A 252 2.97 10.95 27.70
N GLU A 253 3.37 11.93 26.88
CA GLU A 253 2.72 13.25 26.87
C GLU A 253 1.32 13.15 26.27
N VAL A 254 1.18 12.44 25.15
CA VAL A 254 -0.11 12.27 24.46
C VAL A 254 -1.06 11.36 25.25
N GLN A 255 -0.56 10.31 25.90
CA GLN A 255 -1.36 9.42 26.74
C GLN A 255 -1.89 10.13 28.01
N GLY A 256 -1.15 11.11 28.53
CA GLY A 256 -1.51 11.87 29.72
C GLY A 256 -2.40 13.10 29.48
N ASP A 257 -2.65 13.48 28.22
CA ASP A 257 -3.42 14.68 27.90
C ASP A 257 -4.93 14.46 28.11
N GLU A 258 -5.54 15.24 29.00
CA GLU A 258 -6.96 15.16 29.35
C GLU A 258 -7.89 15.34 28.14
N ARG A 259 -7.49 16.14 27.14
CA ARG A 259 -8.28 16.39 25.92
C ARG A 259 -8.26 15.18 25.00
N VAL A 260 -7.14 14.45 24.95
CA VAL A 260 -7.04 13.18 24.22
C VAL A 260 -7.94 12.14 24.90
N ILE A 261 -7.90 12.05 26.23
CA ILE A 261 -8.75 11.14 27.01
C ILE A 261 -10.24 11.46 26.77
N ALA A 262 -10.65 12.73 26.88
CA ALA A 262 -12.02 13.17 26.62
C ALA A 262 -12.50 12.82 25.20
N ALA A 263 -11.63 13.01 24.19
CA ALA A 263 -11.94 12.66 22.80
C ALA A 263 -12.19 11.17 22.56
N TYR A 264 -11.53 10.30 23.33
CA TYR A 264 -11.75 8.85 23.28
C TYR A 264 -12.92 8.36 24.15
N LEU A 265 -13.37 9.16 25.12
CA LEU A 265 -14.56 8.87 25.93
C LEU A 265 -15.87 9.37 25.31
N GLY A 266 -15.79 10.12 24.21
CA GLY A 266 -16.96 10.61 23.48
C GLY A 266 -17.65 11.80 24.14
N GLU A 267 -16.91 12.65 24.86
CA GLU A 267 -17.43 13.95 25.27
C GLU A 267 -17.67 14.82 24.01
N PRO A 268 -18.87 15.42 23.84
CA PRO A 268 -19.20 16.13 22.62
C PRO A 268 -18.42 17.45 22.51
N PHE A 269 -17.57 17.56 21.49
CA PHE A 269 -16.95 18.82 21.08
C PHE A 269 -17.96 19.70 20.34
N GLU A 270 -17.85 21.02 20.50
CA GLU A 270 -18.64 21.97 19.71
C GLU A 270 -18.28 21.89 18.22
N GLY A 271 -19.27 21.59 17.36
CA GLY A 271 -19.08 21.54 15.90
C GLY A 271 -18.85 20.14 15.31
N ASP A 272 -19.27 19.07 16.01
CA ASP A 272 -19.21 17.70 15.50
C ASP A 272 -20.01 17.55 14.18
N PRO A 273 -19.43 16.93 13.13
CA PRO A 273 -20.05 16.89 11.81
C PRO A 273 -21.30 16.01 11.76
N GLY A 274 -22.24 16.38 10.90
CA GLY A 274 -23.50 15.65 10.71
C GLY A 274 -23.27 14.26 10.06
N ALA A 275 -24.17 13.32 10.33
CA ALA A 275 -24.08 11.97 9.79
C ALA A 275 -24.02 11.92 8.24
N ASP A 276 -24.72 12.83 7.57
CA ASP A 276 -24.68 12.98 6.10
C ASP A 276 -23.29 13.44 5.61
N GLU A 277 -22.62 14.30 6.36
CA GLU A 277 -21.30 14.83 6.04
C GLU A 277 -20.20 13.76 6.24
N VAL A 278 -20.30 12.99 7.33
CA VAL A 278 -19.41 11.83 7.58
C VAL A 278 -19.55 10.80 6.45
N ALA A 279 -20.78 10.51 6.01
CA ALA A 279 -21.05 9.60 4.90
C ALA A 279 -20.47 10.10 3.56
N GLU A 280 -20.40 11.41 3.32
CA GLU A 280 -19.74 11.97 2.12
C GLU A 280 -18.23 11.66 2.12
N VAL A 281 -17.56 11.79 3.26
CA VAL A 281 -16.13 11.45 3.41
C VAL A 281 -15.90 9.95 3.26
N GLU A 282 -16.67 9.12 3.94
CA GLU A 282 -16.53 7.65 3.83
C GLU A 282 -16.73 7.16 2.39
N ALA A 283 -17.70 7.73 1.66
CA ALA A 283 -17.92 7.44 0.25
C ALA A 283 -16.74 7.89 -0.63
N ALA A 284 -16.18 9.07 -0.37
CA ALA A 284 -15.00 9.59 -1.06
C ALA A 284 -13.75 8.73 -0.80
N GLU A 285 -13.55 8.26 0.44
CA GLU A 285 -12.43 7.41 0.86
C GLU A 285 -12.55 5.99 0.27
N ALA A 286 -13.75 5.40 0.28
CA ALA A 286 -14.00 4.11 -0.38
C ALA A 286 -13.70 4.18 -1.89
N SER A 287 -14.11 5.27 -2.56
CA SER A 287 -13.86 5.50 -3.98
C SER A 287 -12.36 5.68 -4.30
N ALA A 288 -11.66 6.52 -3.52
CA ALA A 288 -10.21 6.72 -3.66
C ALA A 288 -9.43 5.42 -3.40
N GLY A 289 -9.87 4.64 -2.40
CA GLY A 289 -9.39 3.30 -2.13
C GLY A 289 -9.53 2.40 -3.35
N ALA A 290 -10.69 2.37 -4.01
CA ALA A 290 -10.91 1.56 -5.21
C ALA A 290 -10.02 2.01 -6.40
N ALA A 291 -9.89 3.32 -6.63
CA ALA A 291 -9.04 3.87 -7.70
C ALA A 291 -7.55 3.52 -7.51
N ALA A 292 -7.08 3.49 -6.26
CA ALA A 292 -5.72 3.04 -5.92
C ALA A 292 -5.48 1.52 -6.11
N ALA A 293 -6.56 0.72 -6.14
CA ALA A 293 -6.50 -0.73 -6.30
C ALA A 293 -6.50 -1.17 -7.77
N ALA A 294 -6.94 -0.30 -8.68
CA ALA A 294 -6.86 -0.55 -10.11
C ALA A 294 -5.39 -0.50 -10.54
N GLY A 295 -4.75 -1.67 -10.65
CA GLY A 295 -3.52 -1.84 -11.42
C GLY A 295 -3.73 -1.37 -12.86
N PRO A 296 -2.65 -1.16 -13.65
CA PRO A 296 -2.76 -0.60 -14.99
C PRO A 296 -3.67 -1.48 -15.85
N THR A 297 -4.89 -1.00 -16.09
CA THR A 297 -5.79 -1.59 -17.08
C THR A 297 -5.09 -1.45 -18.43
N ALA A 298 -4.93 -2.57 -19.13
CA ALA A 298 -4.41 -2.56 -20.48
C ALA A 298 -5.26 -1.62 -21.32
N GLU A 299 -4.63 -0.67 -22.02
CA GLU A 299 -5.34 0.25 -22.91
C GLU A 299 -6.21 -0.56 -23.89
N PRO A 300 -7.47 -0.16 -24.14
CA PRO A 300 -8.31 -0.85 -25.09
C PRO A 300 -7.61 -0.78 -26.46
N LYS A 301 -7.41 -1.94 -27.09
CA LYS A 301 -6.85 -2.03 -28.45
C LYS A 301 -7.58 -1.02 -29.36
N PRO A 302 -6.86 -0.20 -30.14
CA PRO A 302 -7.52 0.69 -31.09
C PRO A 302 -8.33 -0.15 -32.07
N THR A 303 -9.63 0.12 -32.13
CA THR A 303 -10.53 -0.44 -33.14
C THR A 303 -10.07 0.03 -34.52
N PRO A 304 -10.01 -0.84 -35.54
CA PRO A 304 -9.66 -0.42 -36.89
C PRO A 304 -10.76 0.48 -37.43
N ASN A 305 -10.42 1.75 -37.70
CA ASN A 305 -11.34 2.73 -38.24
C ASN A 305 -11.63 2.44 -39.73
N PRO A 306 -12.89 2.23 -40.15
CA PRO A 306 -13.21 1.86 -41.53
C PRO A 306 -13.37 3.11 -42.40
N THR A 307 -12.27 3.70 -42.88
CA THR A 307 -12.35 4.73 -43.95
C THR A 307 -11.02 4.91 -44.69
N ALA A 308 -10.84 4.18 -45.79
CA ALA A 308 -9.96 4.54 -46.90
C ALA A 308 -10.27 3.66 -48.13
N GLU A 309 -10.92 4.23 -49.15
CA GLU A 309 -10.75 3.73 -50.53
C GLU A 309 -9.30 4.00 -50.99
N PRO A 310 -8.80 3.25 -51.98
CA PRO A 310 -8.79 3.88 -53.30
C PRO A 310 -9.08 2.95 -54.50
N ALA A 311 -9.80 3.53 -55.46
CA ALA A 311 -9.63 3.42 -56.91
C ALA A 311 -9.80 2.06 -57.64
N ALA A 312 -10.53 2.14 -58.76
CA ALA A 312 -10.84 1.05 -59.68
C ALA A 312 -9.65 0.53 -60.52
N GLY A 313 -9.70 -0.75 -60.90
CA GLY A 313 -8.80 -1.39 -61.87
C GLY A 313 -9.38 -2.69 -62.42
N ALA A 314 -9.75 -2.70 -63.70
CA ALA A 314 -10.66 -3.66 -64.34
C ALA A 314 -10.14 -5.11 -64.57
N ALA A 315 -11.12 -6.02 -64.63
CA ALA A 315 -11.24 -7.21 -65.50
C ALA A 315 -10.31 -8.44 -65.34
N GLY A 316 -10.92 -9.64 -65.40
CA GLY A 316 -10.26 -10.84 -65.94
C GLY A 316 -10.51 -12.19 -65.25
N THR A 317 -11.55 -12.92 -65.71
CA THR A 317 -11.50 -14.38 -65.99
C THR A 317 -11.38 -15.42 -64.84
N THR A 318 -12.35 -16.32 -64.78
CA THR A 318 -12.40 -17.62 -64.05
C THR A 318 -11.95 -18.79 -64.96
N PRO A 319 -12.01 -20.07 -64.56
CA PRO A 319 -11.60 -20.75 -63.31
C PRO A 319 -10.72 -22.01 -63.55
N ASP A 320 -10.11 -22.58 -62.51
CA ASP A 320 -9.59 -23.96 -62.43
C ASP A 320 -9.12 -24.23 -60.97
N THR A 321 -9.12 -25.43 -60.34
CA THR A 321 -9.83 -26.71 -60.54
C THR A 321 -9.90 -27.42 -59.16
N THR A 322 -10.91 -28.25 -58.90
CA THR A 322 -10.98 -29.21 -57.76
C THR A 322 -10.51 -30.62 -58.21
N PRO A 323 -10.50 -31.72 -57.40
CA PRO A 323 -10.81 -31.93 -55.96
C PRO A 323 -9.76 -32.83 -55.21
N ASP A 324 -10.21 -33.48 -54.11
CA ASP A 324 -9.79 -34.81 -53.59
C ASP A 324 -8.55 -34.92 -52.66
N THR A 325 -8.47 -35.80 -51.63
CA THR A 325 -9.42 -36.78 -51.02
C THR A 325 -9.04 -37.06 -49.54
N THR A 326 -9.99 -37.51 -48.70
CA THR A 326 -9.76 -38.26 -47.42
C THR A 326 -10.06 -39.76 -47.66
N PRO A 327 -9.50 -40.76 -46.92
CA PRO A 327 -9.78 -40.98 -45.48
C PRO A 327 -8.68 -41.69 -44.61
N ASP A 328 -9.05 -41.97 -43.36
CA ASP A 328 -8.47 -42.83 -42.28
C ASP A 328 -8.16 -44.31 -42.71
N PRO A 329 -7.57 -45.26 -41.90
CA PRO A 329 -7.56 -45.36 -40.41
C PRO A 329 -6.28 -45.92 -39.70
N ALA A 330 -6.40 -46.15 -38.38
CA ALA A 330 -5.50 -46.91 -37.46
C ALA A 330 -5.47 -48.45 -37.74
N PRO A 331 -4.85 -49.39 -36.95
CA PRO A 331 -4.60 -49.47 -35.47
C PRO A 331 -3.13 -49.87 -35.13
N ALA A 332 -2.68 -50.56 -34.05
CA ALA A 332 -3.28 -51.26 -32.90
C ALA A 332 -2.29 -51.49 -31.71
N GLU A 333 -2.83 -51.81 -30.52
CA GLU A 333 -2.42 -52.80 -29.46
C GLU A 333 -0.95 -52.94 -28.97
N GLY A 334 -0.65 -53.30 -27.71
CA GLY A 334 -1.50 -53.66 -26.56
C GLY A 334 -0.69 -54.30 -25.38
N SER A 335 -1.37 -54.98 -24.44
CA SER A 335 -0.84 -55.79 -23.29
C SER A 335 -0.55 -55.05 -21.97
N THR A 336 -1.47 -54.99 -20.97
CA THR A 336 -1.87 -55.98 -19.91
C THR A 336 -1.00 -55.92 -18.63
N ALA A 337 -1.56 -55.51 -17.47
CA ALA A 337 -2.14 -56.31 -16.35
C ALA A 337 -1.11 -56.57 -15.21
N ALA A 338 -1.43 -56.81 -13.93
CA ALA A 338 -2.72 -56.99 -13.23
C ALA A 338 -2.68 -56.49 -11.75
N GLU A 339 -3.88 -56.43 -11.17
CA GLU A 339 -4.32 -56.52 -9.76
C GLU A 339 -3.31 -56.84 -8.62
N SER A 340 -3.47 -56.19 -7.46
CA SER A 340 -4.27 -56.77 -6.34
C SER A 340 -4.18 -55.93 -5.05
N SER A 341 -5.15 -56.10 -4.15
CA SER A 341 -5.32 -55.40 -2.88
C SER A 341 -5.10 -56.35 -1.68
N THR A 342 -4.71 -55.81 -0.50
CA THR A 342 -5.06 -56.34 0.84
C THR A 342 -4.54 -55.43 1.97
N THR A 343 -5.48 -54.74 2.63
CA THR A 343 -5.76 -54.68 4.09
C THR A 343 -4.66 -54.78 5.18
N SER A 344 -4.80 -53.83 6.13
CA SER A 344 -4.72 -53.98 7.61
C SER A 344 -3.37 -53.98 8.34
N THR A 345 -3.18 -52.93 9.15
CA THR A 345 -2.63 -52.91 10.54
C THR A 345 -3.16 -51.62 11.17
N GLU A 346 -4.12 -51.71 12.09
CA GLU A 346 -3.89 -51.67 13.55
C GLU A 346 -3.39 -50.31 14.06
N GLY A 347 -4.17 -49.72 14.97
CA GLY A 347 -3.75 -48.60 15.80
C GLY A 347 -3.68 -49.05 17.26
N GLU A 348 -2.78 -48.44 18.02
CA GLU A 348 -2.77 -48.55 19.48
C GLU A 348 -2.46 -47.17 20.07
N ALA A 349 -3.08 -46.87 21.21
CA ALA A 349 -3.03 -45.56 21.83
C ALA A 349 -2.06 -45.52 23.01
N LYS A 350 -1.32 -44.42 23.16
CA LYS A 350 -0.93 -43.90 24.46
C LYS A 350 -0.61 -42.41 24.42
#